data_AF-A0AAJ3F2W8-F1
#
_entry.id   AF-A0AAJ3F2W8-F1
#
_cell.length_a   1.000
_cell.length_b   1.000
_cell.length_c   1.000
_cell.angle_alpha   90.00
_cell.angle_beta   90.00
_cell.angle_gamma   90.00
#
_symmetry.space_group_name_H-M   'P 1'
#
loop_
_entity.id
_entity.type
_entity.pdbx_description
1 polymer ?
#
loop_
_entity_poly.entity_id
_entity_poly.type
_entity_poly.pdbx_seq_one_letter_code
_entity_poly.pdbx_strand_id
1 'polypeptide(L)'
;MFVTLPSLYTALNAEDGPKVVSIDDSVTSPAVIDVTDATAWVNTRVMGRLGSGNSFGPSATLHIADGTSTPGLLTFGPNINVLNNNLTTSPVTLANADVVNVTNNSDVSTVASGVAMFSGASMSSGQLAIVFVTVGSSFGLSTDETIVNMPVSGTLLFILVGAGSSIDDDSLVSAAGVSRFDRYLSSGGHILRQPGWLGSVATTSDAMPRLIQNPAPGVAAATSNVATATFGQLLRCNTSGGGFTQALPAIAANSNPGQGVSVTVKEESGTAGLLVDGAGSDTIDGASGAVAIPAGGSLVFTSDGVSDWAVTGGYSSGSGDVVGPGSAADSNLVAFDGTSGKLIKDSGLRMLIACCVFGAKSDGTGNFLIANGKSTDGDDSTKDKTRQPIAIDGTLTRLAYKTKEGDTTTQMKIHINGVVEATVVLASMNASNGGVETVSVSVSAGDYVEIEYDAAQKPGECTMYFLQEVS
;
A
#
# COMPACT_ATOMS: atom_id res chain seq x y z
N MET A 1 16.81 43.41 -30.35
CA MET A 1 16.58 43.55 -28.90
C MET A 1 15.73 44.78 -28.71
N PHE A 2 14.45 44.61 -28.33
CA PHE A 2 13.55 45.73 -28.12
C PHE A 2 13.90 46.38 -26.78
N VAL A 3 14.09 47.70 -26.78
CA VAL A 3 14.54 48.43 -25.58
C VAL A 3 13.35 48.74 -24.65
N THR A 4 12.13 48.71 -25.19
CA THR A 4 10.88 48.99 -24.45
C THR A 4 9.73 48.11 -24.97
N LEU A 5 8.76 47.78 -24.10
CA LEU A 5 7.56 47.01 -24.46
C LEU A 5 6.75 47.60 -25.64
N PRO A 6 6.53 48.94 -25.75
CA PRO A 6 5.81 49.51 -26.89
C PRO A 6 6.45 49.23 -28.24
N SER A 7 7.79 49.16 -28.29
CA SER A 7 8.50 48.84 -29.53
C SER A 7 8.35 47.37 -29.93
N LEU A 8 8.25 46.46 -28.94
CA LEU A 8 7.93 45.06 -29.18
C LEU A 8 6.50 44.90 -29.71
N TYR A 9 5.52 45.58 -29.10
CA TYR A 9 4.12 45.52 -29.56
C TYR A 9 3.94 46.02 -30.98
N THR A 10 4.59 47.13 -31.32
CA THR A 10 4.57 47.67 -32.69
C THR A 10 5.14 46.66 -33.69
N ALA A 11 6.26 46.01 -33.35
CA ALA A 11 6.86 45.01 -34.22
C ALA A 11 6.00 43.74 -34.34
N LEU A 12 5.43 43.25 -33.24
CA LEU A 12 4.52 42.11 -33.27
C LEU A 12 3.30 42.40 -34.14
N ASN A 13 2.72 43.60 -34.05
CA ASN A 13 1.57 44.01 -34.87
C ASN A 13 1.87 44.13 -36.37
N ALA A 14 3.14 44.34 -36.74
CA ALA A 14 3.53 44.47 -38.14
C ALA A 14 3.70 43.11 -38.86
N GLU A 15 3.81 42.02 -38.11
CA GLU A 15 4.02 40.67 -38.66
C GLU A 15 2.71 39.90 -38.78
N ASP A 16 2.47 39.30 -39.95
CA ASP A 16 1.38 38.35 -40.19
C ASP A 16 1.79 36.94 -39.78
N GLY A 17 0.85 36.17 -39.20
CA GLY A 17 1.04 34.75 -38.88
C GLY A 17 1.43 34.46 -37.42
N PRO A 18 1.90 33.23 -37.13
CA PRO A 18 2.26 32.80 -35.77
C PRO A 18 3.49 33.54 -35.26
N LYS A 19 3.36 34.15 -34.08
CA LYS A 19 4.43 34.93 -33.44
C LYS A 19 5.06 34.11 -32.32
N VAL A 20 6.35 34.25 -32.09
CA VAL A 20 7.04 33.66 -30.93
C VAL A 20 7.74 34.77 -30.16
N VAL A 21 7.30 35.02 -28.93
CA VAL A 21 7.97 35.93 -28.00
C VAL A 21 8.85 35.10 -27.08
N SER A 22 10.16 35.23 -27.25
CA SER A 22 11.16 34.63 -26.36
C SER A 22 11.56 35.65 -25.31
N ILE A 23 11.32 35.33 -24.04
CA ILE A 23 11.72 36.16 -22.91
C ILE A 23 13.06 35.64 -22.38
N ASP A 24 14.07 36.49 -22.37
CA ASP A 24 15.40 36.17 -21.86
C ASP A 24 15.58 36.83 -20.49
N ASP A 25 15.90 36.02 -19.48
CA ASP A 25 16.00 36.43 -18.08
C ASP A 25 17.40 36.97 -17.70
N SER A 26 18.34 36.99 -18.64
CA SER A 26 19.72 37.43 -18.42
C SER A 26 19.88 38.90 -18.01
N VAL A 27 18.81 39.70 -18.01
CA VAL A 27 18.85 41.15 -17.76
C VAL A 27 18.26 41.53 -16.39
N THR A 28 17.19 40.86 -15.95
CA THR A 28 16.56 41.00 -14.62
C THR A 28 15.68 39.77 -14.36
N SER A 29 15.90 39.06 -13.25
CA SER A 29 15.16 37.84 -12.93
C SER A 29 14.23 38.07 -11.71
N PRO A 30 12.92 37.75 -11.80
CA PRO A 30 12.20 37.31 -13.00
C PRO A 30 11.88 38.49 -13.93
N ALA A 31 11.92 38.25 -15.25
CA ALA A 31 11.44 39.22 -16.22
C ALA A 31 9.90 39.27 -16.15
N VAL A 32 9.33 40.46 -15.94
CA VAL A 32 7.88 40.70 -15.91
C VAL A 32 7.44 41.35 -17.21
N ILE A 33 6.46 40.74 -17.89
CA ILE A 33 5.80 41.34 -19.06
C ILE A 33 4.34 41.60 -18.70
N ASP A 34 3.96 42.87 -18.69
CA ASP A 34 2.56 43.28 -18.56
C ASP A 34 1.91 43.36 -19.96
N VAL A 35 1.00 42.43 -20.23
CA VAL A 35 0.17 42.42 -21.43
C VAL A 35 -0.95 43.44 -21.22
N THR A 36 -0.81 44.63 -21.83
CA THR A 36 -1.79 45.74 -21.73
C THR A 36 -2.49 46.06 -23.06
N ASP A 37 -1.98 45.56 -24.18
CA ASP A 37 -2.58 45.72 -25.52
C ASP A 37 -2.92 44.35 -26.12
N ALA A 38 -4.20 44.01 -26.08
CA ALA A 38 -4.79 42.78 -26.60
C ALA A 38 -4.43 42.47 -28.07
N THR A 39 -4.31 43.50 -28.91
CA THR A 39 -4.18 43.33 -30.37
C THR A 39 -2.83 42.74 -30.77
N ALA A 40 -1.79 43.00 -29.98
CA ALA A 40 -0.43 42.54 -30.23
C ALA A 40 -0.20 41.04 -29.98
N TRP A 41 -1.13 40.36 -29.29
CA TRP A 41 -0.94 38.98 -28.83
C TRP A 41 -1.79 37.95 -29.58
N VAL A 42 -2.50 38.36 -30.62
CA VAL A 42 -3.22 37.43 -31.50
C VAL A 42 -2.21 36.50 -32.19
N ASN A 43 -2.41 35.19 -32.06
CA ASN A 43 -1.55 34.11 -32.56
C ASN A 43 -0.11 34.11 -32.00
N THR A 44 0.09 34.63 -30.79
CA THR A 44 1.41 34.68 -30.16
C THR A 44 1.66 33.49 -29.24
N ARG A 45 2.74 32.76 -29.49
CA ARG A 45 3.33 31.78 -28.57
C ARG A 45 4.30 32.49 -27.65
N VAL A 46 4.23 32.20 -26.35
CA VAL A 46 5.11 32.83 -25.35
C VAL A 46 6.02 31.78 -24.76
N MET A 47 7.33 31.98 -24.94
CA MET A 47 8.35 31.05 -24.51
C MET A 47 9.32 31.75 -23.57
N GLY A 48 9.49 31.20 -22.36
CA GLY A 48 10.62 31.55 -21.52
C GLY A 48 11.88 30.90 -22.08
N ARG A 49 12.98 31.65 -22.18
CA ARG A 49 14.29 31.10 -22.52
C ARG A 49 15.13 31.03 -21.25
N LEU A 50 15.55 29.83 -20.88
CA LEU A 50 16.48 29.62 -19.78
C LEU A 50 17.87 30.17 -20.12
N GLY A 51 18.43 30.99 -19.24
CA GLY A 51 19.87 31.19 -19.15
C GLY A 51 20.61 29.96 -18.62
N SER A 52 20.68 28.85 -19.36
CA SER A 52 21.55 27.67 -19.14
C SER A 52 21.59 26.97 -17.75
N GLY A 53 20.86 27.43 -16.74
CA GLY A 53 20.86 26.88 -15.38
C GLY A 53 19.62 26.03 -15.11
N ASN A 54 19.80 24.79 -14.65
CA ASN A 54 18.75 23.80 -14.37
C ASN A 54 17.91 24.12 -13.11
N SER A 55 17.54 25.37 -12.88
CA SER A 55 16.71 25.76 -11.73
C SER A 55 15.25 25.37 -11.99
N PHE A 56 14.65 24.55 -11.13
CA PHE A 56 13.25 24.08 -11.19
C PHE A 56 12.21 25.18 -10.88
N GLY A 57 12.37 26.38 -11.43
CA GLY A 57 11.44 27.49 -11.21
C GLY A 57 11.23 28.31 -12.49
N PRO A 58 10.08 28.98 -12.62
CA PRO A 58 9.79 29.83 -13.77
C PRO A 58 10.83 30.95 -13.87
N SER A 59 11.39 31.12 -15.06
CA SER A 59 12.43 32.12 -15.37
C SER A 59 11.84 33.49 -15.70
N ALA A 60 10.57 33.51 -16.12
CA ALA A 60 9.83 34.72 -16.47
C ALA A 60 8.40 34.66 -15.91
N THR A 61 7.83 35.83 -15.66
CA THR A 61 6.42 35.98 -15.28
C THR A 61 5.68 36.85 -16.31
N LEU A 62 4.56 36.36 -16.82
CA LEU A 62 3.66 37.07 -17.71
C LEU A 62 2.44 37.51 -16.91
N HIS A 63 2.22 38.81 -16.79
CA HIS A 63 1.00 39.37 -16.19
C HIS A 63 0.03 39.74 -17.30
N ILE A 64 -1.19 39.22 -17.24
CA ILE A 64 -2.28 39.67 -18.11
C ILE A 64 -3.06 40.72 -17.36
N ALA A 65 -2.96 41.98 -17.81
CA ALA A 65 -3.56 43.11 -17.11
C ALA A 65 -5.10 43.10 -17.23
N ASP A 66 -5.76 43.80 -16.32
CA ASP A 66 -7.21 43.97 -16.35
C ASP A 66 -7.72 44.58 -17.65
N GLY A 67 -8.86 44.05 -18.12
CA GLY A 67 -9.49 44.40 -19.40
C GLY A 67 -8.79 43.83 -20.63
N THR A 68 -7.71 43.06 -20.48
CA THR A 68 -6.95 42.54 -21.63
C THR A 68 -7.55 41.23 -22.16
N SER A 69 -7.76 41.15 -23.48
CA SER A 69 -8.15 39.93 -24.18
C SER A 69 -7.01 39.40 -25.04
N THR A 70 -6.72 38.11 -24.97
CA THR A 70 -5.63 37.44 -25.68
C THR A 70 -6.10 36.11 -26.28
N PRO A 71 -7.05 36.10 -27.23
CA PRO A 71 -7.66 34.87 -27.74
C PRO A 71 -6.67 33.91 -28.40
N GLY A 72 -5.50 34.40 -28.84
CA GLY A 72 -4.45 33.57 -29.44
C GLY A 72 -3.37 33.06 -28.49
N LEU A 73 -3.45 33.39 -27.20
CA LEU A 73 -2.47 33.00 -26.19
C LEU A 73 -2.76 31.58 -25.68
N LEU A 74 -2.37 30.59 -26.48
CA LEU A 74 -2.67 29.17 -26.24
C LEU A 74 -1.42 28.32 -25.99
N THR A 75 -0.23 28.90 -25.89
CA THR A 75 1.01 28.13 -25.67
C THR A 75 1.94 28.86 -24.71
N PHE A 76 2.25 28.16 -23.61
CA PHE A 76 3.03 28.62 -22.48
C PHE A 76 4.22 27.70 -22.27
N GLY A 77 5.41 28.27 -22.32
CA GLY A 77 6.64 27.61 -21.88
C GLY A 77 7.76 27.55 -22.92
N PRO A 78 8.95 27.07 -22.53
CA PRO A 78 9.26 26.48 -21.22
C PRO A 78 9.47 27.54 -20.11
N ASN A 79 9.41 27.14 -18.84
CA ASN A 79 9.72 27.92 -17.62
C ASN A 79 9.08 29.32 -17.53
N ILE A 80 7.78 29.43 -17.78
CA ILE A 80 7.05 30.70 -17.61
C ILE A 80 5.95 30.55 -16.56
N ASN A 81 5.82 31.55 -15.69
CA ASN A 81 4.64 31.70 -14.83
C ASN A 81 3.68 32.69 -15.50
N VAL A 82 2.44 32.30 -15.73
CA VAL A 82 1.41 33.18 -16.29
C VAL A 82 0.38 33.47 -15.23
N LEU A 83 0.24 34.76 -14.91
CA LEU A 83 -0.69 35.27 -13.92
C LEU A 83 -1.78 36.08 -14.62
N ASN A 84 -3.02 35.61 -14.54
CA ASN A 84 -4.18 36.37 -14.95
C ASN A 84 -4.55 37.39 -13.86
N ASN A 85 -4.28 38.67 -14.10
CA ASN A 85 -4.72 39.78 -13.24
C ASN A 85 -6.02 40.42 -13.75
N ASN A 86 -6.71 39.79 -14.70
CA ASN A 86 -7.95 40.33 -15.26
C ASN A 86 -9.09 40.22 -14.25
N LEU A 87 -9.79 41.32 -13.99
CA LEU A 87 -10.86 41.42 -12.99
C LEU A 87 -12.25 41.42 -13.62
N THR A 88 -12.34 41.52 -14.95
CA THR A 88 -13.61 41.79 -15.65
C THR A 88 -14.04 40.66 -16.56
N THR A 89 -13.12 40.10 -17.35
CA THR A 89 -13.44 39.05 -18.34
C THR A 89 -12.30 38.08 -18.51
N SER A 90 -12.60 36.83 -18.85
CA SER A 90 -11.54 35.87 -19.18
C SER A 90 -10.72 36.36 -20.37
N PRO A 91 -9.37 36.44 -20.25
CA PRO A 91 -8.53 36.93 -21.32
C PRO A 91 -8.54 35.99 -22.53
N VAL A 92 -8.68 34.68 -22.32
CA VAL A 92 -8.75 33.69 -23.40
C VAL A 92 -10.16 33.12 -23.50
N THR A 93 -10.78 33.24 -24.67
CA THR A 93 -12.03 32.53 -24.98
C THR A 93 -11.71 31.31 -25.83
N LEU A 94 -11.94 30.12 -25.30
CA LEU A 94 -11.72 28.84 -25.99
C LEU A 94 -12.81 28.64 -27.04
N ALA A 95 -12.38 28.21 -28.23
CA ALA A 95 -13.18 27.80 -29.36
C ALA A 95 -13.01 26.30 -29.67
N ASN A 96 -13.80 25.81 -30.62
CA ASN A 96 -13.68 24.43 -31.08
C ASN A 96 -12.30 24.15 -31.70
N ALA A 97 -11.71 23.03 -31.31
CA ALA A 97 -10.38 22.55 -31.70
C ALA A 97 -9.21 23.40 -31.19
N ASP A 98 -9.42 24.32 -30.23
CA ASP A 98 -8.32 25.00 -29.56
C ASP A 98 -7.46 24.01 -28.77
N VAL A 99 -6.15 24.26 -28.81
CA VAL A 99 -5.15 23.46 -28.09
C VAL A 99 -4.32 24.38 -27.20
N VAL A 100 -4.56 24.30 -25.91
CA VAL A 100 -3.76 24.97 -24.88
C VAL A 100 -2.58 24.08 -24.53
N ASN A 101 -1.36 24.61 -24.62
CA ASN A 101 -0.14 23.89 -24.26
C ASN A 101 0.55 24.60 -23.09
N VAL A 102 0.73 23.90 -21.97
CA VAL A 102 1.53 24.33 -20.83
C VAL A 102 2.70 23.36 -20.70
N THR A 103 3.91 23.86 -20.90
CA THR A 103 5.06 22.99 -21.13
C THR A 103 6.25 23.26 -20.24
N ASN A 104 6.96 22.20 -19.85
CA ASN A 104 8.31 22.23 -19.29
C ASN A 104 8.49 23.25 -18.14
N ASN A 105 8.00 22.91 -16.94
CA ASN A 105 8.08 23.74 -15.73
C ASN A 105 7.43 25.13 -15.87
N SER A 106 6.37 25.23 -16.65
CA SER A 106 5.55 26.42 -16.74
C SER A 106 4.28 26.29 -15.92
N ASP A 107 3.84 27.39 -15.34
CA ASP A 107 2.66 27.48 -14.49
C ASP A 107 1.68 28.49 -15.09
N VAL A 108 0.39 28.14 -15.05
CA VAL A 108 -0.69 29.07 -15.36
C VAL A 108 -1.57 29.19 -14.12
N SER A 109 -1.76 30.42 -13.65
CA SER A 109 -2.50 30.75 -12.43
C SER A 109 -3.32 32.04 -12.61
N THR A 110 -4.30 32.25 -11.74
CA THR A 110 -5.09 33.48 -11.66
C THR A 110 -4.77 34.20 -10.36
N VAL A 111 -5.03 35.50 -10.28
CA VAL A 111 -4.76 36.28 -9.07
C VAL A 111 -6.07 36.84 -8.53
N ALA A 112 -6.48 36.38 -7.35
CA ALA A 112 -7.54 36.84 -6.44
C ALA A 112 -8.74 37.63 -7.06
N SER A 113 -9.17 37.31 -8.28
CA SER A 113 -10.12 38.09 -9.08
C SER A 113 -11.44 37.38 -9.31
N GLY A 114 -11.53 36.07 -9.06
CA GLY A 114 -12.69 35.26 -9.42
C GLY A 114 -12.95 35.15 -10.94
N VAL A 115 -12.07 35.69 -11.79
CA VAL A 115 -12.18 35.63 -13.25
C VAL A 115 -11.24 34.59 -13.82
N ALA A 116 -11.83 33.63 -14.53
CA ALA A 116 -11.08 32.55 -15.17
C ALA A 116 -10.11 33.04 -16.23
N MET A 117 -8.91 32.46 -16.28
CA MET A 117 -7.95 32.67 -17.37
C MET A 117 -8.55 32.26 -18.74
N PHE A 118 -9.27 31.14 -18.77
CA PHE A 118 -9.92 30.62 -19.97
C PHE A 118 -11.44 30.55 -19.77
N SER A 119 -12.18 30.95 -20.80
CA SER A 119 -13.64 30.82 -20.85
C SER A 119 -14.06 29.96 -22.04
N GLY A 120 -14.87 28.94 -21.79
CA GLY A 120 -15.54 28.16 -22.83
C GLY A 120 -16.81 28.80 -23.37
N ALA A 121 -17.08 30.09 -23.10
CA ALA A 121 -18.36 30.73 -23.45
C ALA A 121 -18.70 30.72 -24.94
N SER A 122 -17.71 30.54 -25.83
CA SER A 122 -17.95 30.40 -27.28
C SER A 122 -18.23 28.95 -27.72
N MET A 123 -18.03 27.98 -26.83
CA MET A 123 -18.20 26.57 -27.15
C MET A 123 -19.68 26.16 -27.16
N SER A 124 -20.00 25.12 -27.91
CA SER A 124 -21.33 24.52 -28.02
C SER A 124 -21.24 23.00 -27.93
N SER A 125 -22.38 22.35 -27.75
CA SER A 125 -22.46 20.89 -27.64
C SER A 125 -21.76 20.20 -28.82
N GLY A 126 -20.87 19.26 -28.51
CA GLY A 126 -20.05 18.55 -29.51
C GLY A 126 -18.74 19.23 -29.89
N GLN A 127 -18.48 20.45 -29.40
CA GLN A 127 -17.18 21.10 -29.57
C GLN A 127 -16.18 20.68 -28.49
N LEU A 128 -14.90 20.67 -28.86
CA LEU A 128 -13.80 20.18 -28.03
C LEU A 128 -12.68 21.21 -27.94
N ALA A 129 -12.16 21.47 -26.74
CA ALA A 129 -10.89 22.12 -26.52
C ALA A 129 -9.95 21.15 -25.77
N ILE A 130 -8.66 21.21 -26.06
CA ILE A 130 -7.66 20.30 -25.50
C ILE A 130 -6.64 21.11 -24.70
N VAL A 131 -6.30 20.64 -23.51
CA VAL A 131 -5.26 21.24 -22.66
C VAL A 131 -4.18 20.20 -22.43
N PHE A 132 -2.98 20.46 -22.94
CA PHE A 132 -1.78 19.68 -22.66
C PHE A 132 -1.01 20.32 -21.51
N VAL A 133 -0.76 19.55 -20.46
CA VAL A 133 0.13 19.95 -19.35
C VAL A 133 1.30 18.98 -19.31
N THR A 134 2.50 19.45 -19.62
CA THR A 134 3.67 18.57 -19.76
C THR A 134 4.62 18.63 -18.55
N VAL A 135 5.78 17.97 -18.63
CA VAL A 135 6.73 17.73 -17.53
C VAL A 135 6.92 18.95 -16.63
N GLY A 136 6.68 18.76 -15.33
CA GLY A 136 6.87 19.76 -14.27
C GLY A 136 5.98 21.00 -14.37
N SER A 137 5.04 21.04 -15.32
CA SER A 137 4.12 22.16 -15.47
C SER A 137 2.88 22.02 -14.62
N SER A 138 2.31 23.14 -14.23
CA SER A 138 1.03 23.16 -13.57
C SER A 138 0.00 24.04 -14.28
N PHE A 139 -1.25 23.71 -13.99
CA PHE A 139 -2.40 24.49 -14.39
C PHE A 139 -3.29 24.64 -13.15
N GLY A 140 -3.14 25.74 -12.41
CA GLY A 140 -3.88 25.92 -11.15
C GLY A 140 -3.05 26.25 -9.92
N LEU A 141 -1.71 26.21 -9.96
CA LEU A 141 -0.94 26.26 -8.73
C LEU A 141 -1.28 27.49 -7.88
N SER A 142 -1.64 27.22 -6.62
CA SER A 142 -1.62 28.13 -5.46
C SER A 142 -2.79 29.09 -5.22
N THR A 143 -3.87 29.02 -5.99
CA THR A 143 -5.03 29.89 -5.77
C THR A 143 -6.32 29.11 -5.78
N ASP A 144 -7.19 29.34 -4.79
CA ASP A 144 -8.55 28.79 -4.66
C ASP A 144 -9.50 29.37 -5.75
N GLU A 145 -9.00 29.52 -6.96
CA GLU A 145 -9.60 30.33 -8.01
C GLU A 145 -9.76 29.58 -9.31
N THR A 146 -10.85 29.89 -10.00
CA THR A 146 -11.18 29.30 -11.29
C THR A 146 -10.17 29.75 -12.34
N ILE A 147 -9.50 28.81 -13.00
CA ILE A 147 -8.67 29.03 -14.19
C ILE A 147 -9.46 28.81 -15.47
N VAL A 148 -10.35 27.82 -15.53
CA VAL A 148 -11.25 27.60 -16.67
C VAL A 148 -12.68 27.65 -16.20
N ASN A 149 -13.46 28.53 -16.83
CA ASN A 149 -14.90 28.59 -16.68
C ASN A 149 -15.57 28.07 -17.96
N MET A 150 -16.35 27.00 -17.85
CA MET A 150 -17.12 26.42 -18.95
C MET A 150 -18.62 26.68 -18.73
N PRO A 151 -19.17 27.85 -19.12
CA PRO A 151 -20.55 28.23 -18.78
C PRO A 151 -21.61 27.62 -19.70
N VAL A 152 -21.21 26.98 -20.81
CA VAL A 152 -22.09 26.44 -21.85
C VAL A 152 -21.68 25.00 -22.18
N SER A 153 -22.58 24.23 -22.80
CA SER A 153 -22.31 22.85 -23.24
C SER A 153 -21.06 22.79 -24.13
N GLY A 154 -20.13 21.90 -23.82
CA GLY A 154 -18.86 21.72 -24.54
C GLY A 154 -18.03 20.62 -23.89
N THR A 155 -16.93 20.24 -24.52
CA THR A 155 -16.00 19.24 -23.98
C THR A 155 -14.62 19.82 -23.75
N LEU A 156 -14.06 19.61 -22.56
CA LEU A 156 -12.67 19.93 -22.27
C LEU A 156 -11.89 18.63 -22.03
N LEU A 157 -10.82 18.42 -22.79
CA LEU A 157 -9.93 17.26 -22.66
C LEU A 157 -8.60 17.71 -22.08
N PHE A 158 -8.28 17.25 -20.87
CA PHE A 158 -6.96 17.42 -20.27
C PHE A 158 -6.07 16.23 -20.57
N ILE A 159 -4.84 16.49 -21.01
CA ILE A 159 -3.82 15.47 -21.27
C ILE A 159 -2.58 15.84 -20.46
N LEU A 160 -2.31 15.05 -19.43
CA LEU A 160 -1.14 15.20 -18.58
C LEU A 160 -0.01 14.31 -19.09
N VAL A 161 1.13 14.91 -19.40
CA VAL A 161 2.27 14.23 -20.04
C VAL A 161 3.56 14.45 -19.25
N GLY A 162 4.11 13.38 -18.70
CA GLY A 162 5.38 13.42 -17.98
C GLY A 162 5.22 13.65 -16.47
N ALA A 163 6.33 13.49 -15.74
CA ALA A 163 6.33 13.57 -14.28
C ALA A 163 6.18 15.03 -13.81
N GLY A 164 5.46 15.22 -12.69
CA GLY A 164 5.28 16.54 -12.07
C GLY A 164 4.31 17.44 -12.82
N SER A 165 3.55 16.92 -13.79
CA SER A 165 2.44 17.66 -14.40
C SER A 165 1.25 17.65 -13.44
N SER A 166 0.63 18.81 -13.21
CA SER A 166 -0.51 18.91 -12.29
C SER A 166 -1.61 19.83 -12.79
N ILE A 167 -2.84 19.52 -12.37
CA ILE A 167 -3.99 20.42 -12.43
C ILE A 167 -4.48 20.56 -10.99
N ASP A 168 -4.58 21.80 -10.51
CA ASP A 168 -4.95 22.12 -9.12
C ASP A 168 -6.47 22.25 -8.92
N ASP A 169 -6.92 22.16 -7.66
CA ASP A 169 -8.26 21.72 -7.26
C ASP A 169 -9.39 22.66 -7.63
N ASP A 170 -9.17 23.95 -7.42
CA ASP A 170 -10.20 24.99 -7.58
C ASP A 170 -10.14 25.67 -8.95
N SER A 171 -9.25 25.18 -9.82
CA SER A 171 -8.94 25.75 -11.11
C SER A 171 -10.05 25.58 -12.15
N LEU A 172 -11.13 24.82 -11.88
CA LEU A 172 -12.12 24.46 -12.90
C LEU A 172 -13.56 24.60 -12.39
N VAL A 173 -14.35 25.43 -13.08
CA VAL A 173 -15.79 25.60 -12.85
C VAL A 173 -16.54 25.34 -14.14
N SER A 174 -17.68 24.64 -14.04
CA SER A 174 -18.52 24.34 -15.20
C SER A 174 -20.01 24.44 -14.88
N ALA A 175 -20.80 24.76 -15.90
CA ALA A 175 -22.24 24.59 -15.87
C ALA A 175 -22.64 23.10 -15.98
N ALA A 176 -23.89 22.78 -15.62
CA ALA A 176 -24.45 21.46 -15.87
C ALA A 176 -24.43 21.14 -17.38
N GLY A 177 -24.03 19.92 -17.75
CA GLY A 177 -23.97 19.45 -19.15
C GLY A 177 -22.63 19.65 -19.86
N VAL A 178 -21.61 20.19 -19.19
CA VAL A 178 -20.23 20.19 -19.71
C VAL A 178 -19.61 18.80 -19.49
N SER A 179 -18.92 18.29 -20.51
CA SER A 179 -18.17 17.04 -20.40
C SER A 179 -16.68 17.35 -20.19
N ARG A 180 -16.05 16.65 -19.26
CA ARG A 180 -14.61 16.68 -19.06
C ARG A 180 -14.03 15.29 -19.24
N PHE A 181 -12.95 15.22 -19.99
CA PHE A 181 -12.14 14.01 -20.12
C PHE A 181 -10.74 14.31 -19.60
N ASP A 182 -10.25 13.47 -18.70
CA ASP A 182 -8.88 13.53 -18.21
C ASP A 182 -8.14 12.29 -18.70
N ARG A 183 -6.97 12.49 -19.33
CA ARG A 183 -6.10 11.41 -19.79
C ARG A 183 -4.70 11.54 -19.21
N TYR A 184 -4.27 10.49 -18.52
CA TYR A 184 -2.91 10.37 -18.00
C TYR A 184 -2.06 9.53 -18.94
N LEU A 185 -0.99 10.13 -19.47
CA LEU A 185 -0.02 9.43 -20.32
C LEU A 185 1.27 9.06 -19.57
N SER A 186 1.42 9.44 -18.29
CA SER A 186 2.59 9.17 -17.46
C SER A 186 2.23 8.84 -16.00
N SER A 187 3.11 8.11 -15.31
CA SER A 187 2.93 7.65 -13.93
C SER A 187 3.11 8.73 -12.83
N GLY A 188 3.22 10.00 -13.20
CA GLY A 188 3.47 11.10 -12.26
C GLY A 188 2.67 12.36 -12.54
N GLY A 189 1.62 12.26 -13.36
CA GLY A 189 0.61 13.31 -13.50
C GLY A 189 -0.42 13.20 -12.38
N HIS A 190 -0.76 14.31 -11.74
CA HIS A 190 -1.75 14.34 -10.67
C HIS A 190 -2.88 15.32 -11.02
N ILE A 191 -4.11 14.89 -10.79
CA ILE A 191 -5.25 15.80 -10.66
C ILE A 191 -5.65 15.72 -9.21
N LEU A 192 -5.52 16.84 -8.51
CA LEU A 192 -5.95 16.96 -7.14
C LEU A 192 -7.47 17.31 -7.18
N ARG A 193 -8.18 17.34 -6.05
CA ARG A 193 -9.65 17.21 -5.86
C ARG A 193 -10.52 18.19 -6.69
N GLN A 194 -11.83 17.91 -6.83
CA GLN A 194 -12.72 18.72 -7.67
C GLN A 194 -14.10 19.00 -7.03
N PRO A 195 -14.21 19.90 -6.05
CA PRO A 195 -15.50 20.24 -5.44
C PRO A 195 -16.41 21.11 -6.34
N GLY A 196 -15.86 21.82 -7.33
CA GLY A 196 -16.59 22.83 -8.13
C GLY A 196 -17.10 22.40 -9.52
N TRP A 197 -16.75 21.21 -10.01
CA TRP A 197 -17.17 20.76 -11.35
C TRP A 197 -18.57 20.13 -11.31
N LEU A 198 -19.56 20.76 -11.97
CA LEU A 198 -20.94 20.28 -12.00
C LEU A 198 -21.25 19.35 -13.20
N GLY A 199 -20.31 19.22 -14.14
CA GLY A 199 -20.42 18.36 -15.33
C GLY A 199 -20.01 16.90 -15.09
N SER A 200 -20.06 16.07 -16.14
CA SER A 200 -19.56 14.70 -16.08
C SER A 200 -18.04 14.66 -16.25
N VAL A 201 -17.33 13.86 -15.44
CA VAL A 201 -15.89 13.63 -15.54
C VAL A 201 -15.64 12.18 -15.94
N ALA A 202 -14.85 11.97 -16.99
CA ALA A 202 -14.37 10.65 -17.39
C ALA A 202 -12.85 10.63 -17.37
N THR A 203 -12.26 9.75 -16.57
CA THR A 203 -10.81 9.59 -16.48
C THR A 203 -10.41 8.32 -17.24
N THR A 204 -9.46 8.44 -18.18
CA THR A 204 -8.83 7.28 -18.82
C THR A 204 -7.34 7.31 -18.56
N SER A 205 -6.75 6.13 -18.43
CA SER A 205 -5.34 6.04 -18.10
C SER A 205 -4.71 4.84 -18.75
N ASP A 206 -3.64 5.08 -19.50
CA ASP A 206 -2.83 4.03 -20.09
C ASP A 206 -1.76 3.51 -19.11
N ALA A 207 -1.54 4.23 -17.99
CA ALA A 207 -0.69 3.83 -16.88
C ALA A 207 -1.49 3.99 -15.58
N MET A 208 -1.67 2.90 -14.81
CA MET A 208 -2.52 2.82 -13.60
C MET A 208 -2.44 4.08 -12.72
N PRO A 209 -3.42 4.99 -12.77
CA PRO A 209 -3.51 6.06 -11.83
C PRO A 209 -4.08 5.40 -10.59
N ARG A 210 -3.39 5.55 -9.46
CA ARG A 210 -4.07 5.45 -8.17
C ARG A 210 -4.98 6.66 -8.07
N LEU A 211 -6.11 6.66 -8.80
CA LEU A 211 -7.24 7.53 -8.48
C LEU A 211 -7.95 6.91 -7.27
N ILE A 212 -7.22 6.77 -6.16
CA ILE A 212 -7.88 6.67 -4.88
C ILE A 212 -8.24 8.12 -4.58
N GLN A 213 -9.48 8.51 -4.85
CA GLN A 213 -10.02 9.72 -4.24
C GLN A 213 -9.97 9.50 -2.73
N ASN A 214 -8.82 9.84 -2.13
CA ASN A 214 -8.63 9.71 -0.71
C ASN A 214 -9.51 10.81 -0.12
N PRO A 215 -10.55 10.47 0.68
CA PRO A 215 -11.41 11.47 1.27
C PRO A 215 -10.54 12.47 2.04
N ALA A 216 -10.92 13.74 2.00
CA ALA A 216 -10.12 14.80 2.60
C ALA A 216 -9.74 14.43 4.05
N PRO A 217 -8.47 14.66 4.48
CA PRO A 217 -8.08 14.50 5.86
C PRO A 217 -9.11 15.20 6.76
N GLY A 218 -9.69 14.47 7.70
CA GLY A 218 -10.72 14.98 8.61
C GLY A 218 -12.16 14.61 8.26
N VAL A 219 -12.46 14.02 7.10
CA VAL A 219 -13.79 13.44 6.86
C VAL A 219 -13.94 12.19 7.72
N ALA A 220 -14.97 12.19 8.58
CA ALA A 220 -15.30 11.04 9.42
C ALA A 220 -15.77 9.86 8.55
N ALA A 221 -15.41 8.64 8.98
CA ALA A 221 -15.90 7.42 8.34
C ALA A 221 -17.43 7.32 8.50
N ALA A 222 -18.11 6.82 7.47
CA ALA A 222 -19.55 6.67 7.44
C ALA A 222 -20.03 5.63 8.46
N THR A 223 -20.99 5.99 9.29
CA THR A 223 -21.60 5.09 10.31
C THR A 223 -22.87 4.41 9.81
N SER A 224 -23.18 4.56 8.51
CA SER A 224 -24.33 3.96 7.83
C SER A 224 -24.01 3.81 6.34
N ASN A 225 -24.85 3.07 5.61
CA ASN A 225 -24.73 2.90 4.15
C ASN A 225 -24.63 4.26 3.43
N VAL A 226 -23.63 4.40 2.56
CA VAL A 226 -23.43 5.54 1.67
C VAL A 226 -24.25 5.31 0.40
N ALA A 227 -25.34 6.07 0.24
CA ALA A 227 -26.30 5.89 -0.86
C ALA A 227 -25.73 6.16 -2.26
N THR A 228 -24.61 6.88 -2.35
CA THR A 228 -24.00 7.34 -3.61
C THR A 228 -22.55 6.87 -3.72
N ALA A 229 -22.29 5.59 -3.45
CA ALA A 229 -21.01 5.01 -3.83
C ALA A 229 -20.80 5.18 -5.33
N THR A 230 -19.65 5.70 -5.75
CA THR A 230 -19.27 5.84 -7.16
C THR A 230 -18.03 5.00 -7.47
N PHE A 231 -17.86 4.65 -8.74
CA PHE A 231 -16.65 3.97 -9.21
C PHE A 231 -15.40 4.82 -8.92
N GLY A 232 -14.30 4.16 -8.53
CA GLY A 232 -13.02 4.79 -8.17
C GLY A 232 -12.96 5.36 -6.74
N GLN A 233 -14.02 5.18 -5.94
CA GLN A 233 -14.08 5.76 -4.59
C GLN A 233 -13.44 4.86 -3.52
N LEU A 234 -12.82 5.50 -2.51
CA LEU A 234 -12.52 4.87 -1.22
C LEU A 234 -13.62 5.19 -0.21
N LEU A 235 -14.39 4.17 0.17
CA LEU A 235 -15.41 4.24 1.20
C LEU A 235 -14.81 3.86 2.56
N ARG A 236 -14.72 4.84 3.47
CA ARG A 236 -14.33 4.63 4.87
C ARG A 236 -15.59 4.45 5.71
N CYS A 237 -15.74 3.30 6.34
CA CYS A 237 -16.91 2.91 7.11
C CYS A 237 -16.52 2.68 8.57
N ASN A 238 -17.41 3.03 9.50
CA ASN A 238 -17.21 2.87 10.94
C ASN A 238 -18.41 2.12 11.53
N THR A 239 -18.17 0.89 11.96
CA THR A 239 -19.22 0.01 12.50
C THR A 239 -19.33 0.01 14.02
N SER A 240 -18.65 0.93 14.71
CA SER A 240 -18.73 1.04 16.19
C SER A 240 -20.14 1.32 16.71
N GLY A 241 -21.04 1.90 15.90
CA GLY A 241 -22.44 2.13 16.22
C GLY A 241 -23.39 0.98 15.85
N GLY A 242 -22.87 -0.13 15.32
CA GLY A 242 -23.63 -1.24 14.77
C GLY A 242 -23.20 -1.58 13.34
N GLY A 243 -23.24 -2.87 13.00
CA GLY A 243 -22.95 -3.34 11.64
C GLY A 243 -23.99 -2.84 10.61
N PHE A 244 -23.55 -2.64 9.37
CA PHE A 244 -24.41 -2.25 8.26
C PHE A 244 -23.89 -2.82 6.94
N THR A 245 -24.76 -2.86 5.93
CA THR A 245 -24.42 -3.27 4.57
C THR A 245 -24.23 -2.05 3.68
N GLN A 246 -23.06 -1.92 3.08
CA GLN A 246 -22.73 -0.93 2.06
C GLN A 246 -23.06 -1.49 0.68
N ALA A 247 -23.96 -0.84 -0.06
CA ALA A 247 -24.23 -1.24 -1.44
C ALA A 247 -23.11 -0.71 -2.37
N LEU A 248 -22.65 -1.54 -3.30
CA LEU A 248 -21.81 -1.12 -4.41
C LEU A 248 -22.64 -0.33 -5.44
N PRO A 249 -22.01 0.49 -6.30
CA PRO A 249 -22.70 1.07 -7.45
C PRO A 249 -23.28 -0.03 -8.34
N ALA A 250 -24.44 0.21 -8.97
CA ALA A 250 -24.94 -0.73 -9.96
C ALA A 250 -23.99 -0.78 -11.17
N ILE A 251 -23.65 -1.98 -11.63
CA ILE A 251 -22.95 -2.18 -12.89
C ILE A 251 -23.95 -1.84 -13.99
N ALA A 252 -23.90 -0.60 -14.51
CA ALA A 252 -24.78 -0.21 -15.60
C ALA A 252 -24.42 -1.06 -16.83
N ALA A 253 -25.41 -1.72 -17.43
CA ALA A 253 -25.24 -2.67 -18.55
C ALA A 253 -24.51 -2.11 -19.81
N ASN A 254 -24.11 -0.83 -19.82
CA ASN A 254 -23.50 -0.14 -20.95
C ASN A 254 -22.22 0.65 -20.60
N SER A 255 -21.69 0.57 -19.37
CA SER A 255 -20.42 1.22 -19.04
C SER A 255 -19.25 0.36 -19.53
N ASN A 256 -18.78 0.60 -20.76
CA ASN A 256 -17.56 0.06 -21.39
C ASN A 256 -17.09 -1.32 -20.83
N PRO A 257 -17.53 -2.45 -21.43
CA PRO A 257 -17.27 -3.83 -20.95
C PRO A 257 -15.79 -4.27 -21.03
N GLY A 258 -14.90 -3.55 -20.37
CA GLY A 258 -13.46 -3.78 -20.39
C GLY A 258 -12.65 -2.80 -19.54
N GLN A 259 -13.27 -1.80 -18.91
CA GLN A 259 -12.59 -0.96 -17.92
C GLN A 259 -12.97 -1.44 -16.53
N GLY A 260 -12.12 -2.30 -15.95
CA GLY A 260 -12.25 -2.82 -14.59
C GLY A 260 -12.23 -1.69 -13.55
N VAL A 261 -13.39 -1.07 -13.37
CA VAL A 261 -13.64 -0.02 -12.39
C VAL A 261 -13.73 -0.65 -11.01
N SER A 262 -13.12 0.00 -10.01
CA SER A 262 -13.05 -0.55 -8.66
C SER A 262 -13.63 0.38 -7.60
N VAL A 263 -14.12 -0.21 -6.51
CA VAL A 263 -14.50 0.49 -5.28
C VAL A 263 -13.69 -0.14 -4.15
N THR A 264 -13.03 0.68 -3.36
CA THR A 264 -12.34 0.20 -2.14
C THR A 264 -13.21 0.49 -0.95
N VAL A 265 -13.52 -0.52 -0.15
CA VAL A 265 -14.29 -0.37 1.09
C VAL A 265 -13.40 -0.75 2.26
N LYS A 266 -13.32 0.15 3.25
CA LYS A 266 -12.50 -0.03 4.46
C LYS A 266 -13.36 0.09 5.71
N GLU A 267 -13.23 -0.87 6.61
CA GLU A 267 -13.73 -0.82 7.97
C GLU A 267 -12.67 -0.15 8.86
N GLU A 268 -13.02 0.94 9.55
CA GLU A 268 -12.06 1.73 10.33
C GLU A 268 -12.21 1.60 11.84
N SER A 269 -13.31 1.04 12.33
CA SER A 269 -13.56 0.97 13.76
C SER A 269 -12.80 -0.16 14.46
N GLY A 270 -12.33 -1.16 13.70
CA GLY A 270 -11.78 -2.39 14.27
C GLY A 270 -12.86 -3.33 14.80
N THR A 271 -14.14 -3.07 14.50
CA THR A 271 -15.26 -3.94 14.88
C THR A 271 -15.82 -4.67 13.67
N ALA A 272 -16.30 -5.90 13.88
CA ALA A 272 -16.93 -6.68 12.83
C ALA A 272 -18.37 -6.18 12.60
N GLY A 273 -18.87 -6.33 11.37
CA GLY A 273 -20.26 -6.01 11.05
C GLY A 273 -20.46 -5.20 9.78
N LEU A 274 -19.38 -4.81 9.09
CA LEU A 274 -19.49 -4.20 7.77
C LEU A 274 -19.66 -5.30 6.72
N LEU A 275 -20.77 -5.25 6.00
CA LEU A 275 -21.02 -6.08 4.82
C LEU A 275 -20.99 -5.19 3.58
N VAL A 276 -20.62 -5.75 2.42
CA VAL A 276 -20.69 -5.08 1.12
C VAL A 276 -21.51 -5.93 0.17
N ASP A 277 -22.50 -5.35 -0.49
CA ASP A 277 -23.42 -6.07 -1.38
C ASP A 277 -23.41 -5.47 -2.78
N GLY A 278 -23.68 -6.30 -3.79
CA GLY A 278 -23.92 -5.85 -5.15
C GLY A 278 -25.20 -5.03 -5.22
N ALA A 279 -25.27 -4.05 -6.12
CA ALA A 279 -26.52 -3.32 -6.32
C ALA A 279 -27.47 -4.11 -7.24
N GLY A 280 -28.75 -4.15 -6.88
CA GLY A 280 -29.78 -4.78 -7.71
C GLY A 280 -29.55 -6.28 -7.88
N SER A 281 -29.25 -6.71 -9.11
CA SER A 281 -28.99 -8.10 -9.47
C SER A 281 -27.49 -8.44 -9.63
N ASP A 282 -26.61 -7.48 -9.34
CA ASP A 282 -25.16 -7.71 -9.45
C ASP A 282 -24.71 -8.76 -8.42
N THR A 283 -23.76 -9.60 -8.82
CA THR A 283 -23.12 -10.59 -7.95
C THR A 283 -21.76 -10.12 -7.47
N ILE A 284 -21.23 -10.78 -6.43
CA ILE A 284 -19.84 -10.64 -6.00
C ILE A 284 -19.18 -12.02 -6.07
N ASP A 285 -18.09 -12.15 -6.85
CA ASP A 285 -17.42 -13.40 -7.18
C ASP A 285 -18.41 -14.50 -7.67
N GLY A 286 -19.40 -14.09 -8.46
CA GLY A 286 -20.47 -14.96 -8.99
C GLY A 286 -21.50 -15.42 -7.97
N ALA A 287 -21.42 -14.96 -6.71
CA ALA A 287 -22.39 -15.27 -5.66
C ALA A 287 -23.35 -14.11 -5.42
N SER A 288 -24.62 -14.43 -5.17
CA SER A 288 -25.59 -13.45 -4.66
C SER A 288 -25.42 -13.27 -3.15
N GLY A 289 -25.36 -12.03 -2.69
CA GLY A 289 -25.36 -11.68 -1.27
C GLY A 289 -24.08 -10.97 -0.81
N ALA A 290 -24.17 -10.40 0.38
CA ALA A 290 -23.16 -9.50 0.87
C ALA A 290 -21.88 -10.21 1.35
N VAL A 291 -20.72 -9.62 1.03
CA VAL A 291 -19.39 -10.04 1.48
C VAL A 291 -18.99 -9.25 2.72
N ALA A 292 -18.50 -9.94 3.75
CA ALA A 292 -18.05 -9.30 4.98
C ALA A 292 -16.69 -8.63 4.80
N ILE A 293 -16.56 -7.38 5.25
CA ILE A 293 -15.27 -6.72 5.41
C ILE A 293 -14.71 -7.10 6.80
N PRO A 294 -13.48 -7.63 6.89
CA PRO A 294 -12.86 -7.94 8.17
C PRO A 294 -12.78 -6.70 9.07
N ALA A 295 -12.86 -6.91 10.38
CA ALA A 295 -12.71 -5.85 11.38
C ALA A 295 -11.37 -5.10 11.19
N GLY A 296 -11.42 -3.79 10.99
CA GLY A 296 -10.24 -2.97 10.67
C GLY A 296 -9.58 -3.26 9.31
N GLY A 297 -10.23 -4.07 8.47
CA GLY A 297 -9.73 -4.48 7.16
C GLY A 297 -10.29 -3.64 6.00
N SER A 298 -9.87 -3.97 4.79
CA SER A 298 -10.41 -3.40 3.56
C SER A 298 -10.43 -4.43 2.43
N LEU A 299 -11.43 -4.34 1.56
CA LEU A 299 -11.49 -5.08 0.29
C LEU A 299 -11.60 -4.12 -0.90
N VAL A 300 -11.07 -4.56 -2.05
CA VAL A 300 -11.22 -3.91 -3.35
C VAL A 300 -12.14 -4.76 -4.21
N PHE A 301 -13.25 -4.18 -4.64
CA PHE A 301 -14.22 -4.78 -5.54
C PHE A 301 -14.00 -4.21 -6.92
N THR A 302 -13.79 -5.06 -7.93
CA THR A 302 -13.57 -4.66 -9.32
C THR A 302 -14.66 -5.22 -10.20
N SER A 303 -15.39 -4.37 -10.92
CA SER A 303 -16.47 -4.78 -11.81
C SER A 303 -15.93 -5.46 -13.08
N ASP A 304 -16.64 -6.48 -13.56
CA ASP A 304 -16.44 -7.09 -14.87
C ASP A 304 -17.07 -6.28 -16.03
N GLY A 305 -17.80 -5.19 -15.70
CA GLY A 305 -18.53 -4.35 -16.65
C GLY A 305 -19.84 -4.93 -17.15
N VAL A 306 -20.32 -6.06 -16.60
CA VAL A 306 -21.55 -6.73 -17.00
C VAL A 306 -22.51 -6.90 -15.82
N SER A 307 -22.15 -7.70 -14.82
CA SER A 307 -23.04 -8.03 -13.70
C SER A 307 -22.31 -8.64 -12.49
N ASP A 308 -20.98 -8.70 -12.50
CA ASP A 308 -20.21 -9.31 -11.41
C ASP A 308 -19.12 -8.37 -10.90
N TRP A 309 -18.94 -8.38 -9.58
CA TRP A 309 -17.84 -7.74 -8.88
C TRP A 309 -16.84 -8.80 -8.42
N ALA A 310 -15.61 -8.75 -8.90
CA ALA A 310 -14.54 -9.59 -8.40
C ALA A 310 -13.86 -8.97 -7.17
N VAL A 311 -13.60 -9.76 -6.12
CA VAL A 311 -12.77 -9.32 -4.98
C VAL A 311 -11.30 -9.49 -5.36
N THR A 312 -10.66 -8.39 -5.77
CA THR A 312 -9.31 -8.43 -6.37
C THR A 312 -8.18 -8.07 -5.42
N GLY A 313 -8.49 -7.67 -4.18
CA GLY A 313 -7.48 -7.34 -3.18
C GLY A 313 -8.11 -7.15 -1.80
N GLY A 314 -7.36 -7.48 -0.75
CA GLY A 314 -7.81 -7.31 0.60
C GLY A 314 -6.64 -7.21 1.58
N TYR A 315 -6.66 -6.19 2.42
CA TYR A 315 -5.84 -6.15 3.62
C TYR A 315 -6.77 -6.51 4.76
N SER A 316 -6.77 -7.77 5.20
CA SER A 316 -7.23 -8.02 6.56
C SER A 316 -6.07 -7.65 7.48
N SER A 317 -6.36 -6.93 8.55
CA SER A 317 -5.42 -6.53 9.59
C SER A 317 -4.77 -7.72 10.34
N GLY A 318 -4.92 -8.96 9.83
CA GLY A 318 -4.32 -10.19 10.35
C GLY A 318 -4.01 -11.28 9.31
N SER A 319 -3.97 -10.99 8.00
CA SER A 319 -3.69 -12.01 6.97
C SER A 319 -2.22 -12.05 6.56
N GLY A 320 -1.37 -12.58 7.45
CA GLY A 320 -0.45 -13.57 6.91
C GLY A 320 -1.28 -14.75 6.37
N ASP A 321 -0.67 -15.68 5.63
CA ASP A 321 -1.36 -16.90 5.18
C ASP A 321 -2.01 -17.72 6.33
N VAL A 322 -1.66 -17.38 7.58
CA VAL A 322 -2.17 -17.90 8.83
C VAL A 322 -2.69 -16.79 9.75
N VAL A 323 -3.80 -17.06 10.45
CA VAL A 323 -4.39 -16.19 11.49
C VAL A 323 -4.02 -16.75 12.86
N GLY A 324 -3.39 -15.92 13.70
CA GLY A 324 -2.99 -16.25 15.06
C GLY A 324 -4.08 -16.04 16.11
N PRO A 325 -3.86 -16.51 17.36
CA PRO A 325 -4.76 -16.23 18.46
C PRO A 325 -4.73 -14.74 18.82
N GLY A 326 -5.80 -14.22 19.43
CA GLY A 326 -5.86 -12.81 19.88
C GLY A 326 -4.82 -12.47 20.98
N SER A 327 -4.23 -13.49 21.61
CA SER A 327 -3.08 -13.38 22.52
C SER A 327 -2.32 -14.71 22.54
N ALA A 328 -1.00 -14.66 22.71
CA ALA A 328 -0.16 -15.82 22.94
C ALA A 328 0.85 -15.51 24.06
N ALA A 329 1.18 -16.50 24.88
CA ALA A 329 2.26 -16.37 25.84
C ALA A 329 3.62 -16.65 25.18
N ASP A 330 4.64 -15.95 25.64
CA ASP A 330 6.00 -16.12 25.14
C ASP A 330 6.51 -17.55 25.38
N SER A 331 7.32 -18.06 24.45
CA SER A 331 7.91 -19.42 24.44
C SER A 331 6.93 -20.60 24.41
N ASN A 332 5.62 -20.35 24.21
CA ASN A 332 4.67 -21.43 23.94
C ASN A 332 4.79 -21.92 22.48
N LEU A 333 4.53 -23.20 22.27
CA LEU A 333 4.45 -23.75 20.91
C LEU A 333 3.18 -23.31 20.21
N VAL A 334 3.30 -23.10 18.90
CA VAL A 334 2.18 -22.84 18.00
C VAL A 334 1.51 -24.17 17.64
N ALA A 335 0.20 -24.26 17.81
CA ALA A 335 -0.61 -25.41 17.36
C ALA A 335 -1.62 -24.98 16.29
N PHE A 336 -1.96 -25.88 15.38
CA PHE A 336 -3.07 -25.62 14.45
C PHE A 336 -4.41 -25.67 15.19
N ASP A 337 -5.29 -24.73 14.88
CA ASP A 337 -6.65 -24.67 15.40
C ASP A 337 -7.66 -25.07 14.32
N GLY A 338 -7.59 -26.35 13.94
CA GLY A 338 -8.44 -26.94 12.91
C GLY A 338 -7.62 -27.63 11.81
N THR A 339 -8.30 -28.00 10.72
CA THR A 339 -7.74 -28.84 9.64
C THR A 339 -7.29 -28.05 8.41
N SER A 340 -7.58 -26.75 8.34
CA SER A 340 -7.26 -25.93 7.17
C SER A 340 -5.78 -25.57 7.06
N GLY A 341 -5.02 -25.68 8.15
CA GLY A 341 -3.65 -25.16 8.25
C GLY A 341 -3.55 -23.63 8.27
N LYS A 342 -4.69 -22.93 8.29
CA LYS A 342 -4.76 -21.45 8.24
C LYS A 342 -5.05 -20.79 9.58
N LEU A 343 -5.48 -21.55 10.58
CA LEU A 343 -5.71 -21.07 11.94
C LEU A 343 -4.65 -21.67 12.85
N ILE A 344 -3.97 -20.81 13.61
CA ILE A 344 -3.03 -21.23 14.64
C ILE A 344 -3.50 -20.68 16.00
N LYS A 345 -3.20 -21.43 17.06
CA LYS A 345 -3.48 -21.07 18.45
C LYS A 345 -2.22 -21.21 19.30
N ASP A 346 -2.25 -20.54 20.44
CA ASP A 346 -1.35 -20.82 21.53
C ASP A 346 -1.68 -22.22 22.08
N SER A 347 -0.70 -23.13 22.08
CA SER A 347 -0.90 -24.47 22.62
C SER A 347 -1.01 -24.51 24.15
N GLY A 348 -0.54 -23.47 24.85
CA GLY A 348 -0.33 -23.51 26.29
C GLY A 348 0.86 -24.37 26.72
N LEU A 349 1.60 -24.95 25.76
CA LEU A 349 2.72 -25.85 26.02
C LEU A 349 4.04 -25.10 25.81
N ARG A 350 4.79 -24.93 26.89
CA ARG A 350 6.20 -24.53 26.86
C ARG A 350 7.02 -25.79 26.67
N MET A 351 7.44 -26.10 25.44
CA MET A 351 8.26 -27.28 25.20
C MET A 351 9.65 -26.87 24.70
N LEU A 352 10.65 -27.09 25.55
CA LEU A 352 12.00 -27.38 25.08
C LEU A 352 12.15 -28.91 25.11
N ILE A 353 12.16 -29.57 23.95
CA ILE A 353 12.70 -30.93 23.89
C ILE A 353 14.21 -30.81 24.08
N ALA A 354 14.66 -30.77 25.33
CA ALA A 354 16.06 -30.99 25.66
C ALA A 354 16.32 -32.49 25.49
N CYS A 355 16.69 -32.86 24.26
CA CYS A 355 17.08 -34.21 23.92
C CYS A 355 18.45 -34.53 24.56
N CYS A 356 18.46 -35.03 25.80
CA CYS A 356 19.66 -35.55 26.43
C CYS A 356 19.97 -36.93 25.83
N VAL A 357 20.83 -37.00 24.82
CA VAL A 357 21.24 -38.28 24.22
C VAL A 357 22.26 -38.96 25.13
N PHE A 358 21.98 -40.18 25.55
CA PHE A 358 22.94 -41.06 26.22
C PHE A 358 23.21 -42.28 25.33
N GLY A 359 24.48 -42.67 25.16
CA GLY A 359 24.89 -43.86 24.37
C GLY A 359 26.25 -44.40 24.80
N ALA A 360 26.74 -45.56 24.30
CA ALA A 360 28.02 -46.19 24.74
C ALA A 360 29.01 -46.62 23.61
N LYS A 361 30.31 -46.26 23.76
CA LYS A 361 31.64 -46.80 23.33
C LYS A 361 32.09 -46.98 21.84
N SER A 362 33.15 -46.25 21.40
CA SER A 362 33.75 -46.20 20.03
C SER A 362 34.11 -47.53 19.37
N ASP A 363 33.84 -47.68 18.06
CA ASP A 363 34.02 -48.91 17.25
C ASP A 363 35.47 -49.14 16.82
N GLY A 364 36.38 -48.26 17.23
CA GLY A 364 37.80 -48.33 16.88
C GLY A 364 38.14 -47.82 15.48
N THR A 365 37.17 -47.30 14.71
CA THR A 365 37.36 -46.75 13.35
C THR A 365 36.91 -45.29 13.18
N GLY A 366 36.50 -44.63 14.25
CA GLY A 366 36.20 -43.19 14.25
C GLY A 366 34.74 -42.81 14.00
N ASN A 367 33.81 -43.77 14.05
CA ASN A 367 32.38 -43.47 14.06
C ASN A 367 31.84 -43.28 15.49
N PHE A 368 30.82 -42.44 15.61
CA PHE A 368 30.38 -41.79 16.85
C PHE A 368 29.80 -42.77 17.86
N LEU A 369 30.43 -42.86 19.04
CA LEU A 369 29.88 -43.56 20.19
C LEU A 369 30.01 -42.66 21.41
N ILE A 370 28.88 -42.03 21.74
CA ILE A 370 28.63 -41.33 23.01
C ILE A 370 28.91 -42.34 24.13
N ALA A 371 29.34 -41.91 25.32
CA ALA A 371 29.91 -42.79 26.35
C ALA A 371 29.09 -42.85 27.65
N ASN A 372 28.30 -43.90 27.86
CA ASN A 372 27.89 -44.33 29.20
C ASN A 372 29.04 -45.18 29.74
N GLY A 373 29.88 -44.57 30.58
CA GLY A 373 30.89 -45.27 31.35
C GLY A 373 30.23 -46.30 32.27
N LYS A 374 30.86 -47.46 32.38
CA LYS A 374 30.51 -48.49 33.35
C LYS A 374 30.90 -47.96 34.75
N SER A 375 30.04 -48.14 35.75
CA SER A 375 30.30 -47.74 37.14
C SER A 375 31.20 -48.75 37.89
N THR A 376 31.44 -49.93 37.30
CA THR A 376 32.11 -51.08 37.98
C THR A 376 33.51 -51.42 37.49
N ASP A 377 34.08 -50.73 36.52
CA ASP A 377 35.52 -50.79 36.19
C ASP A 377 36.29 -49.78 37.04
N GLY A 378 36.28 -50.00 38.37
CA GLY A 378 37.05 -49.22 39.34
C GLY A 378 37.02 -47.72 39.05
N ASP A 379 35.81 -47.13 39.12
CA ASP A 379 35.47 -45.71 38.95
C ASP A 379 36.71 -44.87 38.61
N ASP A 380 37.11 -44.91 37.35
CA ASP A 380 38.19 -44.08 36.85
C ASP A 380 37.63 -42.66 36.81
N SER A 381 37.62 -42.01 37.98
CA SER A 381 37.18 -40.64 38.22
C SER A 381 37.88 -39.62 37.32
N THR A 382 38.90 -40.04 36.55
CA THR A 382 39.59 -39.25 35.55
C THR A 382 38.95 -39.29 34.16
N LYS A 383 37.91 -40.11 33.93
CA LYS A 383 37.17 -40.16 32.66
C LYS A 383 35.87 -39.37 32.74
N ASP A 384 35.62 -38.58 31.70
CA ASP A 384 34.42 -37.75 31.59
C ASP A 384 33.16 -38.63 31.51
N LYS A 385 32.34 -38.60 32.56
CA LYS A 385 30.98 -39.16 32.54
C LYS A 385 30.15 -38.33 31.54
N THR A 386 29.26 -38.97 30.78
CA THR A 386 28.33 -38.23 29.91
C THR A 386 27.30 -37.51 30.77
N ARG A 387 27.66 -36.28 31.11
CA ARG A 387 26.81 -35.34 31.83
C ARG A 387 26.13 -34.47 30.80
N GLN A 388 24.80 -34.52 30.75
CA GLN A 388 24.03 -33.63 29.90
C GLN A 388 23.58 -32.42 30.72
N PRO A 389 24.03 -31.19 30.38
CA PRO A 389 23.62 -30.00 31.11
C PRO A 389 22.13 -29.70 30.85
N ILE A 390 21.42 -29.30 31.89
CA ILE A 390 20.04 -28.80 31.83
C ILE A 390 20.11 -27.30 31.57
N ALA A 391 19.48 -26.86 30.49
CA ALA A 391 19.51 -25.45 30.09
C ALA A 391 18.42 -24.60 30.78
N ILE A 392 17.33 -25.23 31.22
CA ILE A 392 16.13 -24.55 31.74
C ILE A 392 15.55 -25.37 32.90
N ASP A 393 14.97 -24.73 33.90
CA ASP A 393 14.23 -25.38 34.98
C ASP A 393 13.06 -26.23 34.44
N GLY A 394 12.79 -27.38 35.07
CA GLY A 394 11.64 -28.19 34.71
C GLY A 394 11.60 -29.55 35.40
N THR A 395 10.84 -30.48 34.83
CA THR A 395 10.73 -31.86 35.31
C THR A 395 10.97 -32.82 34.16
N LEU A 396 11.87 -33.79 34.35
CA LEU A 396 11.99 -34.94 33.45
C LEU A 396 10.74 -35.80 33.66
N THR A 397 9.91 -35.95 32.62
CA THR A 397 8.63 -36.67 32.71
C THR A 397 8.62 -38.00 31.99
N ARG A 398 9.51 -38.21 31.01
CA ARG A 398 9.65 -39.51 30.34
C ARG A 398 11.09 -39.87 30.03
N LEU A 399 11.39 -41.17 30.10
CA LEU A 399 12.62 -41.78 29.64
C LEU A 399 12.30 -42.70 28.46
N ALA A 400 12.60 -42.26 27.25
CA ALA A 400 12.52 -43.10 26.06
C ALA A 400 13.87 -43.80 25.82
N TYR A 401 13.85 -45.08 25.49
CA TYR A 401 15.07 -45.86 25.35
C TYR A 401 15.00 -46.88 24.21
N LYS A 402 16.19 -47.24 23.73
CA LYS A 402 16.47 -48.39 22.88
C LYS A 402 17.72 -49.06 23.41
N THR A 403 17.67 -50.34 23.75
CA THR A 403 18.82 -51.09 24.27
C THR A 403 19.17 -52.25 23.36
N LYS A 404 20.43 -52.68 23.39
CA LYS A 404 20.91 -53.89 22.70
C LYS A 404 20.54 -55.14 23.49
N GLU A 405 20.69 -55.06 24.81
CA GLU A 405 20.42 -56.12 25.77
C GLU A 405 19.50 -55.56 26.88
N GLY A 406 18.98 -56.41 27.75
CA GLY A 406 18.05 -56.02 28.81
C GLY A 406 16.69 -56.71 28.69
N ASP A 407 15.90 -56.60 29.74
CA ASP A 407 14.55 -57.13 29.83
C ASP A 407 13.66 -56.17 30.64
N THR A 408 12.40 -56.55 30.84
CA THR A 408 11.42 -55.74 31.59
C THR A 408 11.73 -55.59 33.09
N THR A 409 12.83 -56.16 33.57
CA THR A 409 13.32 -56.04 34.95
C THR A 409 14.58 -55.20 35.06
N THR A 410 15.14 -54.74 33.94
CA THR A 410 16.33 -53.88 33.89
C THR A 410 16.06 -52.54 34.57
N GLN A 411 16.96 -52.14 35.47
CA GLN A 411 16.85 -50.92 36.25
C GLN A 411 17.89 -49.88 35.80
N MET A 412 17.44 -48.64 35.65
CA MET A 412 18.25 -47.48 35.32
C MET A 412 18.14 -46.46 36.45
N LYS A 413 19.26 -45.95 36.95
CA LYS A 413 19.33 -44.84 37.90
C LYS A 413 19.50 -43.53 37.15
N ILE A 414 18.75 -42.51 37.56
CA ILE A 414 18.86 -41.15 37.07
C ILE A 414 19.59 -40.35 38.15
N HIS A 415 20.70 -39.74 37.77
CA HIS A 415 21.50 -38.90 38.65
C HIS A 415 21.35 -37.43 38.27
N ILE A 416 21.18 -36.56 39.26
CA ILE A 416 21.26 -35.11 39.13
C ILE A 416 22.47 -34.64 39.94
N ASN A 417 23.43 -34.00 39.26
CA ASN A 417 24.69 -33.54 39.88
C ASN A 417 25.44 -34.65 40.65
N GLY A 418 25.33 -35.90 40.17
CA GLY A 418 25.95 -37.08 40.76
C GLY A 418 25.13 -37.78 41.86
N VAL A 419 24.01 -37.21 42.30
CA VAL A 419 23.11 -37.82 43.30
C VAL A 419 22.01 -38.62 42.59
N VAL A 420 21.76 -39.86 43.01
CA VAL A 420 20.65 -40.68 42.48
C VAL A 420 19.31 -40.08 42.92
N GLU A 421 18.56 -39.54 41.97
CA GLU A 421 17.23 -38.96 42.21
C GLU A 421 16.09 -39.94 41.90
N ALA A 422 16.30 -40.87 40.97
CA ALA A 422 15.30 -41.88 40.63
C ALA A 422 15.93 -43.21 40.20
N THR A 423 15.19 -44.30 40.40
CA THR A 423 15.46 -45.60 39.80
C THR A 423 14.24 -46.04 39.00
N VAL A 424 14.45 -46.37 37.73
CA VAL A 424 13.43 -46.64 36.73
C VAL A 424 13.58 -48.06 36.24
N VAL A 425 12.53 -48.87 36.35
CA VAL A 425 12.48 -50.20 35.75
C VAL A 425 12.00 -50.05 34.30
N LEU A 426 12.70 -50.67 33.34
CA LEU A 426 12.35 -50.68 31.90
C LEU A 426 11.14 -51.59 31.61
N ALA A 427 10.04 -51.40 32.33
CA ALA A 427 8.87 -52.27 32.32
C ALA A 427 8.11 -52.25 30.98
N SER A 428 8.24 -51.16 30.21
CA SER A 428 7.57 -50.95 28.93
C SER A 428 8.38 -51.46 27.72
N MET A 429 9.42 -52.27 27.96
CA MET A 429 10.30 -52.78 26.91
C MET A 429 9.53 -53.70 25.95
N ASN A 430 9.53 -53.34 24.67
CA ASN A 430 8.88 -54.11 23.61
C ASN A 430 9.81 -55.18 23.02
N ALA A 431 9.30 -56.00 22.10
CA ALA A 431 10.05 -57.08 21.43
C ALA A 431 11.26 -56.60 20.60
N SER A 432 11.40 -55.29 20.39
CA SER A 432 12.55 -54.65 19.75
C SER A 432 13.48 -53.98 20.77
N ASN A 433 13.38 -54.28 22.06
CA ASN A 433 14.22 -53.70 23.13
C ASN A 433 14.12 -52.17 23.23
N GLY A 434 12.97 -51.59 22.86
CA GLY A 434 12.69 -50.17 23.05
C GLY A 434 11.47 -49.94 23.93
N GLY A 435 11.39 -48.78 24.56
CA GLY A 435 10.26 -48.45 25.42
C GLY A 435 10.28 -46.99 25.87
N VAL A 436 9.23 -46.61 26.62
CA VAL A 436 9.13 -45.30 27.24
C VAL A 436 8.61 -45.50 28.65
N GLU A 437 9.39 -45.07 29.64
CA GLU A 437 8.94 -45.05 31.03
C GLU A 437 8.52 -43.63 31.43
N THR A 438 7.54 -43.56 32.32
CA THR A 438 7.21 -42.31 33.02
C THR A 438 8.20 -42.10 34.14
N VAL A 439 8.74 -40.90 34.24
CA VAL A 439 9.65 -40.47 35.32
C VAL A 439 9.15 -39.14 35.89
N SER A 440 9.66 -38.73 37.05
CA SER A 440 9.28 -37.45 37.66
C SER A 440 10.45 -36.93 38.47
N VAL A 441 11.44 -36.36 37.78
CA VAL A 441 12.67 -35.82 38.39
C VAL A 441 12.75 -34.33 38.11
N SER A 442 12.69 -33.51 39.15
CA SER A 442 12.86 -32.05 39.01
C SER A 442 14.31 -31.70 38.74
N VAL A 443 14.52 -30.74 37.85
CA VAL A 443 15.85 -30.25 37.43
C VAL A 443 15.84 -28.73 37.32
N SER A 444 16.97 -28.10 37.62
CA SER A 444 17.22 -26.66 37.48
C SER A 444 18.17 -26.39 36.32
N ALA A 445 18.11 -25.21 35.73
CA ALA A 445 19.10 -24.70 34.79
C ALA A 445 20.50 -24.74 35.43
N GLY A 446 21.45 -25.38 34.74
CA GLY A 446 22.81 -25.61 35.21
C GLY A 446 23.05 -26.98 35.85
N ASP A 447 21.99 -27.76 36.14
CA ASP A 447 22.14 -29.14 36.61
C ASP A 447 22.75 -30.04 35.53
N TYR A 448 23.37 -31.14 35.95
CA TYR A 448 23.83 -32.20 35.06
C TYR A 448 23.04 -33.49 35.30
N VAL A 449 22.49 -34.05 34.23
CA VAL A 449 21.81 -35.36 34.25
C VAL A 449 22.74 -36.45 33.76
N GLU A 450 22.74 -37.57 34.47
CA GLU A 450 23.43 -38.80 34.10
C GLU A 450 22.49 -40.01 34.27
N ILE A 451 22.66 -41.03 33.44
CA ILE A 451 21.95 -42.32 33.57
C ILE A 451 22.96 -43.44 33.80
N GLU A 452 22.76 -44.19 34.87
CA GLU A 452 23.55 -45.38 35.22
C GLU A 452 22.65 -46.63 35.18
N TYR A 453 23.13 -47.77 34.69
CA TYR A 453 22.39 -49.03 34.84
C TYR A 453 22.70 -49.65 36.21
N ASP A 454 21.70 -50.30 36.84
CA ASP A 454 21.94 -50.95 38.12
C ASP A 454 22.70 -52.28 37.95
N ALA A 455 23.68 -52.54 38.83
CA ALA A 455 24.78 -53.48 38.60
C ALA A 455 24.38 -54.96 38.33
N ALA A 456 23.12 -55.34 38.57
CA ALA A 456 22.63 -56.70 38.35
C ALA A 456 22.37 -57.03 36.87
N GLN A 457 22.05 -56.04 36.01
CA GLN A 457 21.69 -56.26 34.62
C GLN A 457 22.33 -55.22 33.70
N LYS A 458 22.97 -55.68 32.62
CA LYS A 458 23.65 -54.82 31.65
C LYS A 458 22.78 -54.69 30.41
N PRO A 459 22.21 -53.51 30.11
CA PRO A 459 21.43 -53.31 28.89
C PRO A 459 22.28 -53.24 27.60
N GLY A 460 23.60 -53.43 27.71
CA GLY A 460 24.52 -53.30 26.59
C GLY A 460 24.57 -51.86 26.05
N GLU A 461 24.76 -51.73 24.74
CA GLU A 461 24.63 -50.44 24.04
C GLU A 461 23.20 -49.93 24.18
N CYS A 462 23.04 -48.69 24.60
CA CYS A 462 21.73 -48.06 24.72
C CYS A 462 21.71 -46.72 24.00
N THR A 463 20.53 -46.28 23.59
CA THR A 463 20.25 -44.88 23.27
C THR A 463 19.10 -44.47 24.15
N MET A 464 19.28 -43.41 24.93
CA MET A 464 18.24 -42.91 25.84
C MET A 464 18.01 -41.42 25.64
N TYR A 465 16.77 -41.02 25.84
CA TYR A 465 16.26 -39.66 25.69
C TYR A 465 15.36 -39.33 26.88
N PHE A 466 15.59 -38.19 27.50
CA PHE A 466 14.60 -37.60 28.40
C PHE A 466 13.66 -36.68 27.64
N LEU A 467 12.40 -36.66 28.06
CA LEU A 467 11.48 -35.58 27.78
C LEU A 467 11.39 -34.72 29.04
N GLN A 468 11.69 -33.43 28.89
CA GLN A 468 11.60 -32.43 29.96
C GLN A 468 10.38 -31.53 29.72
N GLU A 469 9.54 -31.38 30.74
CA GLU A 469 8.49 -30.37 30.79
C GLU A 469 9.03 -29.15 31.54
N VAL A 470 8.99 -27.98 30.89
CA VAL A 470 9.47 -26.71 31.47
C VAL A 470 8.40 -26.16 32.41
N SER A 471 8.81 -25.72 33.61
CA SER A 471 7.91 -25.13 34.61
C SER A 471 7.55 -23.67 34.36
#